data_AF-A0AA96LEF0-F1
#
_entry.id   AF-A0AA96LEF0-F1
#
_cell.length_a   1.000
_cell.length_b   1.000
_cell.length_c   1.000
_cell.angle_alpha   90.00
_cell.angle_beta   90.00
_cell.angle_gamma   90.00
#
_symmetry.space_group_name_H-M   'P 1'
#
loop_
_entity.id
_entity.type
_entity.pdbx_description
1 polymer ?
#
loop_
_entity_poly.entity_id
_entity_poly.type
_entity_poly.pdbx_seq_one_letter_code
_entity_poly.pdbx_strand_id
1 'polypeptide(L)'
;MKKLTYVKITIDILMAVTLVLLYNKRVLGGLAFHEIAGLCIGGVFLVHILLNGRWVATVTRKLFDRKLPGRTRFGYLLNLLLLACMSFIIVSGILISEVVFRDLHMGNVGWFKGTHIAVSFLTLIIVGVHVGLHWKWLMNVGRKLFRLEKGRRTAGLLVQAAALLVFLYGGWQIYSTGFLNRVEGVTQLFSSGQGMPGEGRGRPEGMPEGMRREGMPPEGAANGSGAGTAPSQAAASSEAGVAGKDGGTGGGTGAAGFEGRPARRGGEESPFREGGKGGFPGASPWNVLLTYLGILGVFVILTYYAEKLLNRRKPASSAAEV
;
A
#
# COMPACT_ATOMS: atom_id res chain seq x y z
N MET A 1 -22.81 10.17 -27.26
CA MET A 1 -21.42 10.56 -26.92
C MET A 1 -21.27 11.19 -25.52
N LYS A 2 -22.19 12.04 -25.03
CA LYS A 2 -22.10 12.65 -23.68
C LYS A 2 -22.12 11.62 -22.53
N LYS A 3 -22.97 10.59 -22.61
CA LYS A 3 -23.11 9.54 -21.57
C LYS A 3 -21.79 8.83 -21.25
N LEU A 4 -21.02 8.45 -22.27
CA LEU A 4 -19.73 7.77 -22.10
C LEU A 4 -18.68 8.67 -21.42
N THR A 5 -18.68 9.97 -21.68
CA THR A 5 -17.79 10.92 -20.98
C THR A 5 -18.13 11.03 -19.50
N TYR A 6 -19.42 11.09 -19.15
CA TYR A 6 -19.83 11.10 -17.74
C TYR A 6 -19.45 9.80 -17.03
N VAL A 7 -19.67 8.64 -17.66
CA VAL A 7 -19.26 7.34 -17.09
C VAL A 7 -17.76 7.30 -16.80
N LYS A 8 -16.92 7.76 -17.74
CA LYS A 8 -15.46 7.84 -17.51
C LYS A 8 -15.10 8.72 -16.32
N ILE A 9 -15.67 9.93 -16.25
CA ILE A 9 -15.43 10.85 -15.13
C ILE A 9 -15.90 10.24 -13.81
N THR A 10 -17.06 9.58 -13.78
CA THR A 10 -17.56 8.92 -12.57
C THR A 10 -16.64 7.79 -12.11
N ILE A 11 -16.16 6.96 -13.04
CA ILE A 11 -15.19 5.90 -12.74
C ILE A 11 -13.89 6.51 -12.18
N ASP A 12 -13.39 7.59 -12.78
CA ASP A 12 -12.16 8.26 -12.33
C ASP A 12 -12.32 8.85 -10.92
N ILE A 13 -13.46 9.47 -10.62
CA ILE A 13 -13.77 10.00 -9.28
C ILE A 13 -13.87 8.86 -8.27
N LEU A 14 -14.57 7.78 -8.60
CA LEU A 14 -14.74 6.63 -7.72
C LEU A 14 -13.38 5.99 -7.41
N MET A 15 -12.54 5.76 -8.43
CA MET A 15 -11.18 5.26 -8.21
C MET A 15 -10.36 6.21 -7.34
N ALA A 16 -10.40 7.52 -7.59
CA ALA A 16 -9.65 8.48 -6.80
C ALA A 16 -10.06 8.49 -5.33
N VAL A 17 -11.37 8.49 -5.04
CA VAL A 17 -11.89 8.45 -3.67
C VAL A 17 -11.51 7.14 -2.98
N THR A 18 -11.72 6.00 -3.64
CA THR A 18 -11.37 4.68 -3.09
C THR A 18 -9.87 4.57 -2.83
N LEU A 19 -9.03 5.00 -3.77
CA LEU A 19 -7.57 4.98 -3.62
C LEU A 19 -7.13 5.77 -2.39
N VAL A 20 -7.69 6.96 -2.18
CA VAL A 20 -7.38 7.82 -1.03
C VAL A 20 -7.80 7.16 0.30
N LEU A 21 -8.96 6.52 0.34
CA LEU A 21 -9.43 5.79 1.53
C LEU A 21 -8.51 4.61 1.90
N LEU A 22 -7.91 3.96 0.90
CA LEU A 22 -7.03 2.80 1.12
C LEU A 22 -5.72 3.15 1.83
N TYR A 23 -5.27 4.41 1.87
CA TYR A 23 -4.04 4.78 2.59
C TYR A 23 -4.12 4.62 4.12
N ASN A 24 -5.32 4.40 4.67
CA ASN A 24 -5.49 4.04 6.07
C ASN A 24 -6.27 2.72 6.18
N LYS A 25 -5.55 1.65 6.49
CA LYS A 25 -6.10 0.29 6.68
C LYS A 25 -7.10 0.15 7.83
N ARG A 26 -7.30 1.18 8.66
CA ARG A 26 -8.24 1.14 9.81
C ARG A 26 -9.62 1.74 9.48
N VAL A 27 -9.80 2.26 8.28
CA VAL A 27 -11.05 2.89 7.83
C VAL A 27 -12.14 1.85 7.59
N LEU A 28 -13.40 2.20 7.87
CA LEU A 28 -14.63 1.45 7.48
C LEU A 28 -14.60 -0.06 7.75
N GLY A 29 -14.12 -0.50 8.92
CA GLY A 29 -14.10 -1.92 9.28
C GLY A 29 -12.72 -2.57 9.21
N GLY A 30 -11.66 -1.77 9.00
CA GLY A 30 -10.29 -2.23 9.19
C GLY A 30 -9.71 -2.97 7.99
N LEU A 31 -8.85 -3.95 8.26
CA LEU A 31 -8.07 -4.63 7.23
C LEU A 31 -8.96 -5.31 6.17
N ALA A 32 -10.08 -5.90 6.58
CA ALA A 32 -11.03 -6.53 5.67
C ALA A 32 -11.58 -5.55 4.62
N PHE A 33 -11.93 -4.33 5.04
CA PHE A 33 -12.35 -3.29 4.09
C PHE A 33 -11.23 -2.92 3.13
N HIS A 34 -10.00 -2.77 3.63
CA HIS A 34 -8.85 -2.44 2.79
C HIS A 34 -8.61 -3.49 1.70
N GLU A 35 -8.68 -4.78 2.03
CA GLU A 35 -8.49 -5.85 1.06
C GLU A 35 -9.62 -5.94 0.04
N ILE A 36 -10.87 -5.90 0.49
CA ILE A 36 -12.04 -5.97 -0.40
C ILE A 36 -12.11 -4.74 -1.31
N ALA A 37 -11.95 -3.53 -0.75
CA ALA A 37 -11.95 -2.31 -1.53
C ALA A 37 -10.73 -2.23 -2.47
N GLY A 38 -9.58 -2.78 -2.06
CA GLY A 38 -8.39 -2.96 -2.89
C GLY A 38 -8.63 -3.86 -4.10
N LEU A 39 -9.34 -4.98 -3.91
CA LEU A 39 -9.72 -5.87 -5.01
C LEU A 39 -10.75 -5.20 -5.94
N CYS A 40 -11.75 -4.51 -5.37
CA CYS A 40 -12.74 -3.78 -6.14
C CYS A 40 -12.11 -2.67 -7.00
N ILE A 41 -11.20 -1.86 -6.45
CA ILE A 41 -10.52 -0.81 -7.23
C ILE A 41 -9.65 -1.43 -8.32
N GLY A 42 -9.05 -2.60 -8.11
CA GLY A 42 -8.36 -3.35 -9.15
C GLY A 42 -9.26 -3.69 -10.35
N GLY A 43 -10.48 -4.19 -10.08
CA GLY A 43 -11.48 -4.44 -11.12
C GLY A 43 -11.92 -3.17 -11.85
N VAL A 44 -12.20 -2.08 -11.12
CA VAL A 44 -12.58 -0.79 -11.70
C VAL A 44 -11.44 -0.21 -12.55
N PHE A 45 -10.18 -0.38 -12.12
CA PHE A 45 -9.00 0.04 -12.86
C PHE A 45 -8.85 -0.71 -14.20
N LEU A 46 -9.12 -2.02 -14.24
CA LEU A 46 -9.16 -2.78 -15.50
C LEU A 46 -10.24 -2.23 -16.43
N VAL A 47 -11.44 -1.97 -15.93
CA VAL A 47 -12.52 -1.34 -16.71
C VAL A 47 -12.09 0.03 -17.25
N HIS A 48 -11.43 0.86 -16.42
CA HIS A 48 -10.90 2.15 -16.85
C HIS A 48 -9.88 2.00 -17.99
N ILE A 49 -8.96 1.05 -17.91
CA ILE A 49 -7.98 0.76 -18.98
C ILE A 49 -8.70 0.34 -20.26
N LEU A 50 -9.66 -0.59 -20.17
CA LEU A 50 -10.41 -1.08 -21.32
C LEU A 50 -11.21 0.03 -22.01
N LEU A 51 -11.90 0.88 -21.24
CA LEU A 51 -12.62 2.05 -21.75
C LEU A 51 -11.71 3.08 -22.43
N ASN A 52 -10.42 3.06 -22.10
CA ASN A 52 -9.39 3.91 -22.66
C ASN A 52 -8.40 3.14 -23.56
N GLY A 53 -8.74 1.93 -24.01
CA GLY A 53 -7.83 1.04 -24.74
C GLY A 53 -7.26 1.62 -26.04
N ARG A 54 -8.04 2.44 -26.77
CA ARG A 54 -7.55 3.17 -27.96
C ARG A 54 -6.41 4.13 -27.62
N TRP A 55 -6.52 4.79 -26.47
CA TRP A 55 -5.48 5.68 -25.99
C TRP A 55 -4.26 4.87 -25.53
N VAL A 56 -4.45 3.75 -24.82
CA VAL A 56 -3.36 2.84 -24.43
C VAL A 56 -2.59 2.35 -25.66
N ALA A 57 -3.27 1.85 -26.68
CA ALA A 57 -2.64 1.41 -27.93
C ALA A 57 -1.85 2.55 -28.61
N THR A 58 -2.36 3.77 -28.56
CA THR A 58 -1.68 4.95 -29.08
C THR A 58 -0.43 5.29 -28.26
N VAL A 59 -0.49 5.21 -26.94
CA VAL A 59 0.64 5.44 -26.02
C VAL A 59 1.73 4.41 -26.26
N THR A 60 1.38 3.13 -26.33
CA THR A 60 2.34 2.04 -26.59
C THR A 60 3.04 2.21 -27.94
N ARG A 61 2.30 2.57 -29.00
CA ARG A 61 2.90 2.82 -30.32
C ARG A 61 3.82 4.04 -30.34
N LYS A 62 3.45 5.10 -29.63
CA LYS A 62 4.21 6.36 -29.57
C LYS A 62 5.43 6.31 -28.66
N LEU A 63 5.56 5.28 -27.81
CA LEU A 63 6.73 5.06 -26.97
C LEU A 63 8.02 4.93 -27.79
N PHE A 64 7.91 4.35 -28.99
CA PHE A 64 9.03 4.14 -29.90
C PHE A 64 9.24 5.30 -30.89
N ASP A 65 8.41 6.34 -30.82
CA ASP A 65 8.47 7.47 -31.75
C ASP A 65 9.40 8.58 -31.22
N ARG A 66 10.56 8.71 -31.86
CA ARG A 66 11.65 9.62 -31.48
C ARG A 66 11.42 11.08 -31.89
N LYS A 67 10.29 11.42 -32.54
CA LYS A 67 9.97 12.78 -33.03
C LYS A 67 9.06 13.62 -32.12
N LEU A 68 8.63 13.11 -30.97
CA LEU A 68 7.65 13.81 -30.13
C LEU A 68 8.24 14.97 -29.30
N PRO A 69 7.51 16.07 -29.06
CA PRO A 69 7.94 17.11 -28.13
C PRO A 69 8.16 16.57 -26.70
N GLY A 70 9.19 17.05 -26.00
CA GLY A 70 9.58 16.58 -24.66
C GLY A 70 8.45 16.62 -23.62
N ARG A 71 7.56 17.64 -23.68
CA ARG A 71 6.37 17.74 -22.83
C ARG A 71 5.42 16.56 -23.01
N THR A 72 5.15 16.19 -24.26
CA THR A 72 4.26 15.07 -24.57
C THR A 72 4.90 13.76 -24.14
N ARG A 73 6.22 13.60 -24.34
CA ARG A 73 6.98 12.44 -23.85
C ARG A 73 6.90 12.28 -22.33
N PHE A 74 7.10 13.36 -21.57
CA PHE A 74 6.97 13.31 -20.12
C PHE A 74 5.58 12.85 -19.67
N GLY A 75 4.52 13.42 -20.25
CA GLY A 75 3.15 12.98 -19.97
C GLY A 75 2.92 11.50 -20.31
N TYR A 76 3.50 11.00 -21.41
CA TYR A 76 3.44 9.57 -21.75
C TYR A 76 4.18 8.70 -20.72
N LEU A 77 5.42 9.06 -20.37
CA LEU A 77 6.23 8.32 -19.39
C LEU A 77 5.56 8.30 -18.02
N LEU A 78 4.99 9.43 -17.58
CA LEU A 78 4.27 9.52 -16.32
C LEU A 78 3.08 8.56 -16.29
N ASN A 79 2.33 8.46 -17.39
CA ASN A 79 1.20 7.55 -17.48
C ASN A 79 1.62 6.07 -17.52
N LEU A 80 2.71 5.75 -18.22
CA LEU A 80 3.26 4.40 -18.23
C LEU A 80 3.74 4.00 -16.84
N LEU A 81 4.41 4.92 -16.14
CA LEU A 81 4.84 4.71 -14.76
C LEU A 81 3.63 4.53 -13.83
N LEU A 82 2.57 5.33 -14.00
CA LEU A 82 1.34 5.19 -13.22
C LEU A 82 0.66 3.84 -13.46
N LEU A 83 0.61 3.38 -14.72
CA LEU A 83 0.10 2.06 -15.06
C LEU A 83 0.91 0.94 -14.38
N ALA A 84 2.25 1.04 -14.43
CA ALA A 84 3.14 0.07 -13.82
C ALA A 84 2.97 0.04 -12.28
N CYS A 85 2.96 1.21 -11.63
CA CYS A 85 2.79 1.30 -10.18
C CYS A 85 1.41 0.80 -9.72
N MET A 86 0.33 1.16 -10.41
CA MET A 86 -1.00 0.65 -10.09
C MET A 86 -1.10 -0.87 -10.25
N SER A 87 -0.54 -1.40 -11.35
CA SER A 87 -0.51 -2.85 -11.57
C SER A 87 0.28 -3.55 -10.46
N PHE A 88 1.43 -3.00 -10.08
CA PHE A 88 2.24 -3.54 -8.99
C PHE A 88 1.50 -3.51 -7.65
N ILE A 89 0.84 -2.41 -7.29
CA ILE A 89 0.09 -2.30 -6.02
C ILE A 89 -1.07 -3.30 -5.98
N ILE A 90 -1.80 -3.49 -7.09
CA ILE A 90 -2.89 -4.47 -7.16
C ILE A 90 -2.35 -5.89 -7.00
N VAL A 91 -1.31 -6.26 -7.74
CA VAL A 91 -0.72 -7.61 -7.69
C VAL A 91 -0.12 -7.87 -6.31
N SER A 92 0.72 -6.96 -5.80
CA SER A 92 1.29 -7.09 -4.46
C SER A 92 0.22 -7.12 -3.37
N GLY A 93 -0.87 -6.36 -3.52
CA GLY A 93 -2.01 -6.38 -2.61
C GLY A 93 -2.72 -7.74 -2.55
N ILE A 94 -2.88 -8.40 -3.70
CA ILE A 94 -3.43 -9.77 -3.77
C ILE A 94 -2.48 -10.76 -3.09
N LEU A 95 -1.17 -10.62 -3.28
CA LEU A 95 -0.15 -11.52 -2.71
C LEU A 95 0.02 -11.38 -1.19
N ILE A 96 -0.23 -10.20 -0.62
CA ILE A 96 -0.15 -9.96 0.83
C ILE A 96 -1.49 -10.10 1.55
N SER A 97 -2.57 -10.49 0.86
CA SER A 97 -3.91 -10.55 1.42
C SER A 97 -3.99 -11.57 2.55
N GLU A 98 -4.39 -11.11 3.74
CA GLU A 98 -4.51 -11.93 4.95
C GLU A 98 -5.96 -12.38 5.21
N VAL A 99 -6.94 -11.71 4.60
CA VAL A 99 -8.37 -11.95 4.79
C VAL A 99 -9.00 -12.64 3.58
N VAL A 100 -8.76 -12.11 2.36
CA VAL A 100 -9.42 -12.58 1.13
C VAL A 100 -8.71 -13.79 0.52
N PHE A 101 -7.38 -13.82 0.51
CA PHE A 101 -6.58 -14.89 -0.11
C PHE A 101 -5.58 -15.53 0.88
N ARG A 102 -6.10 -16.12 1.95
CA ARG A 102 -5.32 -16.72 3.05
C ARG A 102 -4.31 -17.81 2.64
N ASP A 103 -4.53 -18.47 1.51
CA ASP A 103 -3.72 -19.62 1.09
C ASP A 103 -2.68 -19.26 -0.01
N LEU A 104 -2.61 -17.99 -0.45
CA LEU A 104 -1.71 -17.55 -1.52
C LEU A 104 -0.34 -17.04 -1.03
N HIS A 105 0.10 -17.46 0.15
CA HIS A 105 1.42 -17.09 0.71
C HIS A 105 2.57 -17.67 -0.13
N MET A 106 2.91 -17.02 -1.24
CA MET A 106 4.04 -17.35 -2.10
C MET A 106 5.15 -16.30 -1.92
N GLY A 107 6.28 -16.72 -1.37
CA GLY A 107 7.52 -15.92 -1.32
C GLY A 107 7.62 -14.96 -0.12
N ASN A 108 8.47 -13.93 -0.27
CA ASN A 108 8.82 -12.99 0.81
C ASN A 108 7.70 -11.96 1.06
N VAL A 109 6.69 -12.33 1.86
CA VAL A 109 5.55 -11.49 2.23
C VAL A 109 6.00 -10.15 2.83
N GLY A 110 7.08 -10.14 3.62
CA GLY A 110 7.65 -8.92 4.20
C GLY A 110 8.12 -7.92 3.14
N TRP A 111 8.81 -8.41 2.10
CA TRP A 111 9.24 -7.60 0.97
C TRP A 111 8.04 -7.07 0.17
N PHE A 112 7.04 -7.90 -0.12
CA PHE A 112 5.84 -7.45 -0.82
C PHE A 112 5.07 -6.40 -0.02
N LYS A 113 4.97 -6.54 1.31
CA LYS A 113 4.32 -5.55 2.17
C LYS A 113 5.07 -4.23 2.19
N GLY A 114 6.40 -4.26 2.35
CA GLY A 114 7.24 -3.07 2.34
C GLY A 114 7.17 -2.33 1.00
N THR A 115 7.30 -3.06 -0.11
CA THR A 115 7.20 -2.49 -1.46
C THR A 115 5.80 -2.03 -1.80
N HIS A 116 4.74 -2.74 -1.40
CA HIS A 116 3.36 -2.32 -1.60
C HIS A 116 3.10 -0.96 -0.94
N ILE A 117 3.53 -0.79 0.31
CA ILE A 117 3.40 0.49 1.03
C ILE A 117 4.22 1.56 0.30
N ALA A 118 5.51 1.32 0.05
CA ALA A 118 6.41 2.30 -0.56
C ALA A 118 5.90 2.77 -1.94
N VAL A 119 5.54 1.83 -2.82
CA VAL A 119 5.02 2.12 -4.16
C VAL A 119 3.64 2.78 -4.08
N SER A 120 2.81 2.48 -3.07
CA SER A 120 1.56 3.20 -2.84
C SER A 120 1.81 4.68 -2.55
N PHE A 121 2.74 5.01 -1.64
CA PHE A 121 3.08 6.41 -1.35
C PHE A 121 3.65 7.14 -2.58
N LEU A 122 4.52 6.49 -3.35
CA LEU A 122 5.01 7.02 -4.62
C LEU A 122 3.87 7.25 -5.63
N THR A 123 2.93 6.32 -5.72
CA THR A 123 1.78 6.41 -6.64
C THR A 123 0.93 7.63 -6.31
N LEU A 124 0.76 8.00 -5.04
CA LEU A 124 0.03 9.22 -4.67
C LEU A 124 0.70 10.47 -5.26
N ILE A 125 2.03 10.55 -5.22
CA ILE A 125 2.80 11.65 -5.81
C ILE A 125 2.55 11.68 -7.32
N ILE A 126 2.71 10.53 -7.99
CA ILE A 126 2.54 10.41 -9.44
C ILE A 126 1.12 10.81 -9.86
N VAL A 127 0.09 10.40 -9.12
CA VAL A 127 -1.30 10.82 -9.35
C VAL A 127 -1.44 12.33 -9.19
N GLY A 128 -0.86 12.93 -8.15
CA GLY A 128 -0.88 14.38 -7.95
C GLY A 128 -0.23 15.14 -9.11
N VAL A 129 0.92 14.67 -9.58
CA VAL A 129 1.59 15.21 -10.77
C VAL A 129 0.73 15.02 -12.02
N HIS A 130 0.15 13.84 -12.22
CA HIS A 130 -0.72 13.54 -13.36
C HIS A 130 -1.91 14.51 -13.41
N VAL A 131 -2.63 14.65 -12.30
CA VAL A 131 -3.77 15.59 -12.20
C VAL A 131 -3.32 17.04 -12.40
N GLY A 132 -2.16 17.42 -11.85
CA GLY A 132 -1.57 18.75 -12.04
C GLY A 132 -1.24 19.08 -13.50
N LEU A 133 -0.68 18.15 -14.27
CA LEU A 133 -0.46 18.33 -15.72
C LEU A 133 -1.76 18.50 -16.49
N HIS A 134 -2.85 17.89 -16.02
CA HIS A 134 -4.17 17.95 -16.63
C HIS A 134 -5.07 19.06 -16.04
N TRP A 135 -4.51 20.00 -15.26
CA TRP A 135 -5.27 21.03 -14.53
C TRP A 135 -6.21 21.87 -15.41
N LYS A 136 -5.80 22.21 -16.64
CA LYS A 136 -6.67 22.96 -17.58
C LYS A 136 -7.96 22.20 -17.90
N TRP A 137 -7.86 20.89 -18.10
CA TRP A 137 -9.03 20.04 -18.33
C TRP A 137 -9.89 19.95 -17.07
N LEU A 138 -9.27 19.76 -15.90
CA LEU A 138 -9.97 19.69 -14.61
C LEU A 138 -10.76 20.98 -14.33
N MET A 139 -10.16 22.14 -14.55
CA MET A 139 -10.83 23.43 -14.40
C MET A 139 -12.03 23.59 -15.35
N ASN A 140 -11.90 23.09 -16.58
CA ASN A 140 -12.98 23.12 -17.56
C ASN A 140 -14.14 22.18 -17.18
N VAL A 141 -13.83 21.00 -16.63
CA VAL A 141 -14.82 20.06 -16.10
C VAL A 141 -15.52 20.66 -14.88
N GLY A 142 -14.76 21.21 -13.93
CA GLY A 142 -15.28 21.86 -12.74
C GLY A 142 -16.22 23.03 -13.07
N ARG A 143 -15.84 23.89 -14.02
CA ARG A 143 -16.73 24.99 -14.46
C ARG A 143 -18.05 24.50 -15.03
N LYS A 144 -18.05 23.39 -15.78
CA LYS A 144 -19.27 22.80 -16.34
C LYS A 144 -20.16 22.19 -15.27
N LEU A 145 -19.57 21.55 -14.25
CA LEU A 145 -20.29 20.95 -13.14
C LEU A 145 -20.89 22.00 -12.20
N PHE A 146 -20.11 23.01 -11.83
CA PHE A 146 -20.51 24.04 -10.87
C PHE A 146 -21.14 25.29 -11.51
N ARG A 147 -21.34 25.29 -12.84
CA ARG A 147 -21.92 26.42 -13.60
C ARG A 147 -21.31 27.79 -13.23
N LEU A 148 -20.00 27.83 -13.03
CA LEU A 148 -19.31 29.06 -12.60
C LEU A 148 -19.18 30.03 -13.78
N GLU A 149 -19.84 31.19 -13.69
CA GLU A 149 -19.75 32.25 -14.69
C GLU A 149 -18.38 32.95 -14.68
N LYS A 150 -17.91 33.34 -15.87
CA LYS A 150 -16.61 33.97 -16.08
C LYS A 150 -16.74 35.48 -15.80
N GLY A 151 -15.97 36.05 -14.86
CA GLY A 151 -15.83 37.51 -14.83
C GLY A 151 -15.56 38.19 -13.48
N ARG A 152 -15.69 37.51 -12.34
CA ARG A 152 -15.48 38.16 -11.04
C ARG A 152 -14.01 38.07 -10.61
N ARG A 153 -13.30 39.21 -10.53
CA ARG A 153 -11.93 39.28 -9.94
C ARG A 153 -11.87 38.65 -8.55
N THR A 154 -12.96 38.76 -7.78
CA THR A 154 -13.14 38.10 -6.49
C THR A 154 -13.11 36.57 -6.56
N ALA A 155 -13.69 35.96 -7.60
CA ALA A 155 -13.63 34.51 -7.79
C ALA A 155 -12.19 34.03 -8.05
N GLY A 156 -11.37 34.83 -8.74
CA GLY A 156 -9.94 34.56 -8.92
C GLY A 156 -9.17 34.58 -7.61
N LEU A 157 -9.40 35.58 -6.76
CA LEU A 157 -8.79 35.69 -5.44
C LEU A 157 -9.22 34.55 -4.50
N LEU A 158 -10.50 34.18 -4.50
CA LEU A 158 -11.01 33.06 -3.71
C LEU A 158 -10.37 31.74 -4.10
N VAL A 159 -10.23 31.47 -5.40
CA VAL A 159 -9.54 30.26 -5.88
C VAL A 159 -8.06 30.25 -5.47
N GLN A 160 -7.39 31.40 -5.50
CA GLN A 160 -6.01 31.52 -5.04
C GLN A 160 -5.88 31.31 -3.52
N ALA A 161 -6.77 31.91 -2.73
CA ALA A 161 -6.81 31.73 -1.29
C ALA A 161 -7.10 30.27 -0.90
N ALA A 162 -8.06 29.62 -1.58
CA ALA A 162 -8.34 28.20 -1.39
C ALA A 162 -7.14 27.32 -1.76
N ALA A 163 -6.46 27.60 -2.87
CA ALA A 163 -5.25 26.88 -3.26
C ALA A 163 -4.13 27.04 -2.22
N LEU A 164 -3.94 28.26 -1.68
CA LEU A 164 -2.96 28.51 -0.62
C LEU A 164 -3.30 27.73 0.67
N LEU A 165 -4.58 27.74 1.08
CA LEU A 165 -5.03 26.96 2.23
C LEU A 165 -4.78 25.47 2.05
N VAL A 166 -5.14 24.91 0.89
CA VAL A 166 -4.88 23.49 0.57
C VAL A 166 -3.39 23.20 0.57
N PHE A 167 -2.56 24.10 0.03
CA PHE A 167 -1.11 23.94 -0.01
C PHE A 167 -0.50 23.92 1.40
N LEU A 168 -0.88 24.89 2.25
CA LEU A 168 -0.38 24.98 3.62
C LEU A 168 -0.83 23.79 4.47
N TYR A 169 -2.12 23.43 4.40
CA TYR A 169 -2.66 22.28 5.10
C TYR A 169 -2.03 20.97 4.64
N GLY A 170 -1.90 20.77 3.32
CA GLY A 170 -1.25 19.59 2.76
C GLY A 170 0.22 19.51 3.11
N GLY A 171 0.95 20.62 3.14
CA GLY A 171 2.34 20.68 3.60
C GLY A 171 2.47 20.26 5.07
N TRP A 172 1.57 20.73 5.93
CA TRP A 172 1.49 20.29 7.32
C TRP A 172 1.16 18.79 7.44
N GLN A 173 0.29 18.26 6.58
CA GLN A 173 -0.02 16.82 6.53
C GLN A 173 1.20 15.99 6.09
N ILE A 174 1.97 16.46 5.09
CA ILE A 174 3.22 15.79 4.67
C ILE A 174 4.19 15.66 5.84
N TYR A 175 4.36 16.75 6.61
CA TYR A 175 5.23 16.78 7.79
C TYR A 175 4.71 15.87 8.93
N SER A 176 3.45 16.05 9.32
CA SER A 176 2.86 15.34 10.48
C SER A 176 2.70 13.83 10.25
N THR A 177 2.47 13.39 9.01
CA THR A 177 2.31 11.97 8.69
C THR A 177 3.63 11.25 8.43
N GLY A 178 4.75 11.99 8.39
CA GLY A 178 6.05 11.47 7.96
C GLY A 178 6.02 10.93 6.53
N PHE A 179 5.24 11.58 5.65
CA PHE A 179 4.97 11.11 4.29
C PHE A 179 6.27 10.90 3.49
N LEU A 180 7.23 11.83 3.59
CA LEU A 180 8.49 11.74 2.87
C LEU A 180 9.32 10.53 3.29
N ASN A 181 9.38 10.22 4.58
CA ASN A 181 10.09 9.04 5.08
C ASN A 181 9.53 7.73 4.49
N ARG A 182 8.20 7.68 4.24
CA ARG A 182 7.55 6.51 3.62
C ARG A 182 7.87 6.40 2.13
N VAL A 183 8.07 7.53 1.46
CA VAL A 183 8.47 7.59 0.05
C VAL A 183 9.95 7.22 -0.12
N GLU A 184 10.82 7.66 0.79
CA GLU A 184 12.23 7.27 0.82
C GLU A 184 12.43 5.76 0.99
N GLY A 185 11.46 5.07 1.60
CA GLY A 185 11.44 3.60 1.60
C GLY A 185 11.53 3.00 0.19
N VAL A 186 11.00 3.67 -0.84
CA VAL A 186 11.11 3.22 -2.24
C VAL A 186 12.56 3.18 -2.68
N THR A 187 13.32 4.25 -2.46
CA THR A 187 14.72 4.33 -2.92
C THR A 187 15.58 3.33 -2.18
N GLN A 188 15.36 3.16 -0.87
CA GLN A 188 16.05 2.15 -0.09
C GLN A 188 15.81 0.74 -0.64
N LEU A 189 14.58 0.41 -1.07
CA LEU A 189 14.24 -0.90 -1.63
C LEU A 189 14.89 -1.19 -3.00
N PHE A 190 15.21 -0.16 -3.79
CA PHE A 190 15.89 -0.32 -5.09
C PHE A 190 17.42 -0.14 -5.00
N SER A 191 17.91 0.60 -4.00
CA SER A 191 19.34 0.81 -3.75
C SER A 191 19.95 -0.29 -2.90
N SER A 192 19.21 -0.85 -1.94
CA SER A 192 19.57 -2.13 -1.35
C SER A 192 19.25 -3.21 -2.38
N GLY A 193 20.24 -3.58 -3.19
CA GLY A 193 20.21 -4.79 -4.00
C GLY A 193 20.21 -6.05 -3.12
N GLN A 194 19.32 -6.10 -2.13
CA GLN A 194 19.25 -7.17 -1.16
C GLN A 194 18.50 -8.31 -1.82
N GLY A 195 19.32 -9.24 -2.31
CA GLY A 195 18.89 -10.50 -2.88
C GLY A 195 17.85 -11.18 -2.00
N MET A 196 16.97 -11.89 -2.68
CA MET A 196 16.13 -12.95 -2.15
C MET A 196 16.83 -13.63 -0.95
N PRO A 197 16.32 -13.50 0.29
CA PRO A 197 16.62 -14.51 1.28
C PRO A 197 15.95 -15.76 0.73
N GLY A 198 16.74 -16.62 0.11
CA GLY A 198 16.31 -17.98 -0.17
C GLY A 198 15.85 -18.56 1.16
N GLU A 199 14.65 -19.12 1.16
CA GLU A 199 14.10 -19.89 2.27
C GLU A 199 14.97 -21.16 2.43
N GLY A 200 16.16 -20.95 2.98
CA GLY A 200 17.17 -21.96 3.25
C GLY A 200 16.82 -22.65 4.55
N ARG A 201 15.93 -23.65 4.43
CA ARG A 201 15.86 -24.87 5.24
C ARG A 201 16.87 -24.89 6.40
N GLY A 202 16.38 -24.72 7.62
CA GLY A 202 17.19 -24.70 8.84
C GLY A 202 18.21 -25.83 8.89
N ARG A 203 19.48 -25.44 8.94
CA ARG A 203 20.61 -26.32 9.21
C ARG A 203 21.06 -25.99 10.63
N PRO A 204 21.03 -26.92 11.59
CA PRO A 204 21.55 -26.65 12.93
C PRO A 204 23.08 -26.74 12.87
N GLU A 205 23.74 -25.59 12.86
CA GLU A 205 25.19 -25.49 13.13
C GLU A 205 25.39 -25.33 14.64
N GLY A 206 25.97 -26.35 15.26
CA GLY A 206 26.27 -26.36 16.68
C GLY A 206 26.66 -27.75 17.19
N MET A 207 27.81 -28.28 16.74
CA MET A 207 28.52 -29.32 17.49
C MET A 207 29.99 -28.93 17.64
N PRO A 208 30.55 -28.87 18.86
CA PRO A 208 31.98 -28.82 19.05
C PRO A 208 32.61 -30.19 18.75
N GLU A 209 33.73 -30.15 18.02
CA GLU A 209 34.59 -31.30 17.78
C GLU A 209 35.16 -31.84 19.09
N GLY A 210 35.06 -33.16 19.29
CA GLY A 210 35.83 -33.85 20.32
C GLY A 210 35.00 -34.70 21.27
N MET A 211 34.48 -35.83 20.79
CA MET A 211 34.46 -37.04 21.62
C MET A 211 34.39 -38.27 20.72
N ARG A 212 35.43 -39.10 20.79
CA ARG A 212 35.52 -40.42 20.14
C ARG A 212 34.26 -41.23 20.47
N ARG A 213 33.59 -41.75 19.44
CA ARG A 213 32.65 -42.87 19.59
C ARG A 213 33.25 -44.10 18.93
N GLU A 214 33.78 -44.95 19.78
CA GLU A 214 34.06 -46.35 19.52
C GLU A 214 32.77 -47.09 19.14
N GLY A 215 32.92 -48.13 18.30
CA GLY A 215 32.00 -49.26 18.27
C GLY A 215 30.79 -49.10 17.35
N MET A 216 30.98 -49.40 16.07
CA MET A 216 29.92 -49.96 15.24
C MET A 216 29.93 -51.48 15.39
N PRO A 217 28.76 -52.12 15.53
CA PRO A 217 28.55 -53.37 14.82
C PRO A 217 27.37 -53.25 13.84
N PRO A 218 27.35 -54.09 12.78
CA PRO A 218 26.56 -53.86 11.58
C PRO A 218 25.09 -54.28 11.74
N GLU A 219 24.22 -53.61 10.97
CA GLU A 219 22.91 -54.13 10.60
C GLU A 219 23.04 -55.43 9.80
N GLY A 220 22.24 -56.43 10.16
CA GLY A 220 22.10 -57.64 9.37
C GLY A 220 21.13 -58.66 9.96
N ALA A 221 20.02 -58.84 9.24
CA ALA A 221 19.26 -60.09 9.08
C ALA A 221 18.11 -60.44 10.05
N ALA A 222 16.91 -60.38 9.46
CA ALA A 222 16.01 -61.52 9.24
C ALA A 222 14.78 -61.74 10.17
N ASN A 223 13.61 -61.65 9.49
CA ASN A 223 12.48 -62.58 9.43
C ASN A 223 11.52 -62.83 10.63
N GLY A 224 10.24 -62.91 10.24
CA GLY A 224 9.20 -63.75 10.86
C GLY A 224 8.08 -62.95 11.54
N SER A 225 6.94 -62.67 10.90
CA SER A 225 5.75 -63.55 10.72
C SER A 225 4.98 -63.87 12.02
N GLY A 226 3.67 -63.59 12.02
CA GLY A 226 2.66 -64.12 12.95
C GLY A 226 2.04 -63.03 13.84
N ALA A 227 0.83 -62.53 13.59
CA ALA A 227 -0.50 -63.14 13.76
C ALA A 227 -1.04 -63.06 15.21
N GLY A 228 -2.27 -62.53 15.33
CA GLY A 228 -3.11 -62.54 16.54
C GLY A 228 -2.77 -61.44 17.54
N THR A 229 -3.68 -60.74 18.21
CA THR A 229 -5.11 -60.92 18.47
C THR A 229 -5.52 -59.66 19.25
N ALA A 230 -6.56 -58.95 18.80
CA ALA A 230 -7.45 -58.21 19.70
C ALA A 230 -8.39 -59.25 20.36
N PRO A 231 -9.11 -59.00 21.49
CA PRO A 231 -9.97 -57.81 21.64
C PRO A 231 -10.25 -57.31 23.09
N SER A 232 -11.07 -56.24 23.14
CA SER A 232 -12.07 -55.97 24.20
C SER A 232 -11.51 -55.31 25.48
N GLN A 233 -12.11 -54.35 26.20
CA GLN A 233 -13.48 -53.82 26.40
C GLN A 233 -13.31 -52.33 26.84
N ALA A 234 -14.08 -51.34 26.38
CA ALA A 234 -15.41 -50.96 26.83
C ALA A 234 -15.56 -50.78 28.36
N ALA A 235 -15.72 -49.54 28.83
CA ALA A 235 -16.74 -49.16 29.83
C ALA A 235 -16.74 -47.64 30.06
N ALA A 236 -17.92 -47.06 29.89
CA ALA A 236 -18.29 -45.73 30.36
C ALA A 236 -18.73 -45.81 31.83
N SER A 237 -18.62 -44.71 32.56
CA SER A 237 -19.56 -44.38 33.65
C SER A 237 -19.53 -42.88 33.96
N SER A 238 -20.73 -42.34 33.98
CA SER A 238 -21.21 -41.02 34.39
C SER A 238 -21.19 -40.80 35.92
N GLU A 239 -21.38 -39.53 36.31
CA GLU A 239 -22.08 -38.96 37.49
C GLU A 239 -21.29 -37.75 38.04
N ALA A 240 -21.74 -36.49 37.99
CA ALA A 240 -22.90 -35.79 38.57
C ALA A 240 -22.71 -35.34 40.04
N GLY A 241 -22.91 -34.03 40.27
CA GLY A 241 -23.09 -33.38 41.59
C GLY A 241 -21.82 -32.76 42.20
N VAL A 242 -21.81 -31.63 42.93
CA VAL A 242 -22.82 -30.80 43.60
C VAL A 242 -22.19 -29.42 43.89
N ALA A 243 -23.04 -28.40 44.02
CA ALA A 243 -22.73 -27.01 44.39
C ALA A 243 -22.24 -26.83 45.85
N GLY A 244 -21.47 -25.77 46.10
CA GLY A 244 -21.09 -25.31 47.45
C GLY A 244 -20.59 -23.87 47.41
N LYS A 245 -20.99 -23.08 48.40
CA LYS A 245 -21.04 -21.61 48.47
C LYS A 245 -19.98 -21.09 49.47
N ASP A 246 -19.84 -19.76 49.53
CA ASP A 246 -19.17 -18.95 50.58
C ASP A 246 -17.64 -18.85 50.45
N GLY A 247 -16.91 -17.76 50.70
CA GLY A 247 -17.14 -16.44 51.29
C GLY A 247 -15.82 -15.97 51.93
N GLY A 248 -15.43 -14.69 51.78
CA GLY A 248 -14.63 -13.94 52.78
C GLY A 248 -13.09 -14.08 52.83
N THR A 249 -12.40 -13.01 52.39
CA THR A 249 -11.29 -12.26 53.05
C THR A 249 -10.07 -12.96 53.69
N GLY A 250 -8.88 -12.51 53.26
CA GLY A 250 -7.83 -12.05 54.20
C GLY A 250 -6.46 -12.73 54.17
N GLY A 251 -5.41 -11.92 54.05
CA GLY A 251 -4.12 -12.14 54.74
C GLY A 251 -3.07 -12.98 54.01
N GLY A 252 -1.96 -12.34 53.61
CA GLY A 252 -0.88 -12.98 52.87
C GLY A 252 0.12 -13.77 53.71
N THR A 253 0.93 -14.56 53.00
CA THR A 253 2.27 -14.99 53.40
C THR A 253 3.11 -15.16 52.13
N GLY A 254 4.35 -14.67 52.18
CA GLY A 254 5.29 -14.72 51.06
C GLY A 254 5.91 -16.11 50.88
N ALA A 255 6.20 -16.45 49.63
CA ALA A 255 7.20 -17.45 49.29
C ALA A 255 7.83 -17.06 47.94
N ALA A 256 9.15 -16.92 47.97
CA ALA A 256 10.00 -16.60 46.83
C ALA A 256 9.93 -17.69 45.74
N GLY A 257 9.92 -17.26 44.47
CA GLY A 257 9.90 -18.17 43.33
C GLY A 257 10.29 -17.48 42.03
N PHE A 258 11.60 -17.35 41.81
CA PHE A 258 12.30 -17.48 40.52
C PHE A 258 11.54 -17.00 39.25
N GLU A 259 11.61 -15.70 38.95
CA GLU A 259 11.23 -15.18 37.63
C GLU A 259 12.35 -15.44 36.60
N GLY A 260 12.11 -16.44 35.74
CA GLY A 260 12.89 -16.64 34.53
C GLY A 260 12.71 -15.48 33.56
N ARG A 261 13.78 -14.73 33.29
CA ARG A 261 13.88 -13.80 32.16
C ARG A 261 13.56 -14.53 30.84
N PRO A 262 12.56 -14.10 30.03
CA PRO A 262 12.54 -14.52 28.65
C PRO A 262 13.65 -13.80 27.89
N ALA A 263 14.48 -14.62 27.23
CA ALA A 263 15.56 -14.20 26.37
C ALA A 263 15.08 -13.15 25.35
N ARG A 264 15.82 -12.05 25.30
CA ARG A 264 15.67 -10.97 24.32
C ARG A 264 15.97 -11.53 22.93
N ARG A 265 14.96 -12.10 22.27
CA ARG A 265 15.02 -12.47 20.86
C ARG A 265 15.08 -11.17 20.07
N GLY A 266 16.24 -10.86 19.51
CA GLY A 266 16.44 -9.71 18.64
C GLY A 266 15.41 -9.75 17.52
N GLY A 267 14.43 -8.84 17.59
CA GLY A 267 13.52 -8.61 16.49
C GLY A 267 14.31 -7.94 15.38
N GLU A 268 14.32 -8.56 14.20
CA GLU A 268 14.62 -7.84 12.96
C GLU A 268 13.72 -6.61 12.92
N GLU A 269 14.35 -5.45 13.04
CA GLU A 269 13.69 -4.16 12.95
C GLU A 269 13.24 -3.97 11.50
N SER A 270 11.99 -4.33 11.20
CA SER A 270 11.39 -3.96 9.93
C SER A 270 11.44 -2.43 9.79
N PRO A 271 11.98 -1.87 8.70
CA PRO A 271 12.16 -0.41 8.54
C PRO A 271 10.82 0.36 8.51
N PHE A 272 9.69 -0.35 8.42
CA PHE A 272 8.33 0.19 8.44
C PHE A 272 7.67 0.02 9.81
N ARG A 273 8.25 0.58 10.87
CA ARG A 273 7.61 0.64 12.19
C ARG A 273 6.38 1.57 12.15
N GLU A 274 5.19 1.02 12.32
CA GLU A 274 3.89 1.73 12.46
C GLU A 274 3.76 2.61 13.72
N GLY A 275 4.88 3.05 14.32
CA GLY A 275 4.92 3.71 15.63
C GLY A 275 5.84 4.93 15.68
N GLY A 276 5.79 5.79 14.66
CA GLY A 276 6.31 7.15 14.72
C GLY A 276 5.25 8.11 15.30
N LYS A 277 5.68 9.21 15.92
CA LYS A 277 4.87 10.23 16.66
C LYS A 277 3.77 10.97 15.86
N GLY A 278 3.28 10.40 14.75
CA GLY A 278 2.11 10.84 14.00
C GLY A 278 1.18 9.65 13.83
N GLY A 279 0.29 9.43 14.81
CA GLY A 279 -0.77 8.44 14.69
C GLY A 279 -1.61 8.73 13.44
N PHE A 280 -2.12 7.68 12.80
CA PHE A 280 -3.08 7.84 11.70
C PHE A 280 -4.15 8.87 12.12
N PRO A 281 -4.54 9.80 11.23
CA PRO A 281 -5.74 10.60 11.44
C PRO A 281 -6.85 9.64 11.87
N GLY A 282 -7.64 10.02 12.90
CA GLY A 282 -8.63 9.12 13.50
C GLY A 282 -9.40 8.34 12.42
N ALA A 283 -9.75 7.08 12.69
CA ALA A 283 -10.27 6.11 11.71
C ALA A 283 -11.54 6.52 10.92
N SER A 284 -12.00 7.76 11.10
CA SER A 284 -13.04 8.38 10.29
C SER A 284 -12.58 8.50 8.82
N PRO A 285 -13.42 8.07 7.87
CA PRO A 285 -13.14 8.21 6.44
C PRO A 285 -12.85 9.66 6.03
N TRP A 286 -13.52 10.61 6.68
CA TRP A 286 -13.36 12.04 6.42
C TRP A 286 -11.96 12.55 6.73
N ASN A 287 -11.36 12.12 7.83
CA ASN A 287 -10.01 12.54 8.17
C ASN A 287 -9.00 12.01 7.16
N VAL A 288 -9.17 10.77 6.72
CA VAL A 288 -8.30 10.14 5.73
C VAL A 288 -8.42 10.84 4.38
N LEU A 289 -9.65 11.13 3.94
CA LEU A 289 -9.89 11.93 2.74
C LEU A 289 -9.20 13.29 2.86
N LEU A 290 -9.42 14.04 3.93
CA LEU A 290 -8.84 15.37 4.11
C LEU A 290 -7.31 15.32 4.11
N THR A 291 -6.70 14.41 4.88
CA THR A 291 -5.25 14.27 4.96
C THR A 291 -4.64 14.00 3.59
N TYR A 292 -5.09 12.94 2.90
CA TYR A 292 -4.44 12.50 1.67
C TYR A 292 -4.84 13.34 0.45
N LEU A 293 -6.05 13.93 0.42
CA LEU A 293 -6.38 14.96 -0.59
C LEU A 293 -5.60 16.25 -0.38
N GLY A 294 -5.29 16.62 0.86
CA GLY A 294 -4.40 17.74 1.18
C GLY A 294 -2.99 17.50 0.63
N ILE A 295 -2.41 16.34 0.93
CA ILE A 295 -1.09 15.91 0.40
C ILE A 295 -1.11 15.90 -1.14
N LEU A 296 -2.13 15.27 -1.75
CA LEU A 296 -2.31 15.26 -3.20
C LEU A 296 -2.38 16.68 -3.78
N GLY A 297 -3.11 17.57 -3.11
CA GLY A 297 -3.27 18.97 -3.47
C GLY A 297 -1.94 19.73 -3.57
N VAL A 298 -0.99 19.46 -2.66
CA VAL A 298 0.37 20.03 -2.74
C VAL A 298 1.03 19.68 -4.06
N PHE A 299 1.06 18.40 -4.44
CA PHE A 299 1.69 17.94 -5.68
C PHE A 299 0.98 18.47 -6.93
N VAL A 300 -0.35 18.56 -6.92
CA VAL A 300 -1.15 19.17 -8.00
C VAL A 300 -0.75 20.64 -8.18
N ILE A 301 -0.69 21.41 -7.08
CA ILE A 301 -0.36 22.83 -7.09
C ILE A 301 1.08 23.05 -7.56
N LEU A 302 2.05 22.32 -7.00
CA LEU A 302 3.45 22.39 -7.42
C LEU A 302 3.60 22.12 -8.91
N THR A 303 2.95 21.06 -9.41
CA THR A 303 3.01 20.68 -10.82
C THR A 303 2.37 21.75 -11.72
N TYR A 304 1.23 22.33 -11.30
CA TYR A 304 0.60 23.42 -12.04
C TYR A 304 1.52 24.64 -12.16
N TYR A 305 2.16 25.07 -11.06
CA TYR A 305 3.07 26.21 -11.08
C TYR A 305 4.36 25.92 -11.85
N ALA A 306 4.90 24.70 -11.76
CA ALA A 306 6.02 24.26 -12.57
C ALA A 306 5.69 24.31 -14.07
N GLU A 307 4.54 23.76 -14.48
CA GLU A 307 4.08 23.80 -15.88
C GLU A 307 3.86 25.26 -16.34
N LYS A 308 3.27 26.09 -15.49
CA LYS A 308 3.05 27.51 -15.78
C LYS A 308 4.37 28.26 -15.97
N LEU A 309 5.39 27.97 -15.14
CA LEU A 309 6.71 28.59 -15.24
C LEU A 309 7.45 28.14 -16.52
N LEU A 310 7.43 26.84 -16.82
CA LEU A 310 8.05 26.27 -18.02
C LEU A 310 7.45 26.86 -19.31
N ASN A 311 6.12 27.08 -19.33
CA ASN A 311 5.45 27.68 -20.48
C ASN A 311 5.73 29.18 -20.65
N ARG A 312 6.06 29.91 -19.57
CA ARG A 312 6.45 31.34 -19.65
C ARG A 312 7.87 31.53 -20.19
N ARG A 313 8.73 30.51 -20.10
CA ARG A 313 10.13 30.56 -20.55
C ARG A 313 10.34 30.22 -22.03
N LYS A 314 9.28 29.96 -22.81
CA LYS A 314 9.42 29.85 -24.27
C LYS A 314 9.62 31.26 -24.84
N PRO A 315 10.80 31.60 -25.37
CA PRO A 315 10.97 32.89 -26.03
C PRO A 315 10.06 32.96 -27.26
N ALA A 316 9.50 34.14 -27.50
CA ALA A 316 8.81 34.48 -28.74
C ALA A 316 9.82 34.56 -29.90
N SER A 317 10.47 33.45 -30.25
CA SER A 317 11.37 33.34 -31.40
C SER A 317 10.60 32.77 -32.59
N SER A 318 9.57 33.50 -33.04
CA SER A 318 8.91 33.29 -34.33
C SER A 318 8.17 34.54 -34.79
N ALA A 319 8.66 35.73 -34.42
CA ALA A 319 8.10 37.02 -34.83
C ALA A 319 9.12 37.89 -35.58
N ALA A 320 10.22 37.30 -36.07
CA ALA A 320 11.18 37.97 -36.93
C ALA A 320 11.76 36.95 -37.91
N GLU A 321 11.04 36.77 -39.02
CA GLU A 321 11.59 36.49 -40.36
C GLU A 321 10.37 36.53 -41.31
N VAL A 322 10.12 37.74 -41.80
CA VAL A 322 9.39 38.02 -43.04
C VAL A 322 10.44 38.11 -44.13
#